data_AF-A0A4V2SLY0-F1
#
_entry.id   AF-A0A4V2SLY0-F1
#
_cell.length_a   1.000
_cell.length_b   1.000
_cell.length_c   1.000
_cell.angle_alpha   90.00
_cell.angle_beta   90.00
_cell.angle_gamma   90.00
#
_symmetry.space_group_name_H-M   'P 1'
#
loop_
_entity.id
_entity.type
_entity.pdbx_description
1 polymer ?
#
loop_
_entity_poly.entity_id
_entity_poly.type
_entity_poly.pdbx_seq_one_letter_code
_entity_poly.pdbx_strand_id
1 'polypeptide(L)'
;MKYYVKNDRELFSQLNLESGEKILISITDSEVAILKLGFLSIPVKKIWFTPKKSFISKFNITEYPSFGLSKNKSIIDKIKEIISLDDCKKLSDISVALDT
;
A
#
# COMPACT_ATOMS: atom_id res chain seq x y z
N MET A 1 16.91 19.53 -9.77
CA MET A 1 16.06 19.97 -8.63
C MET A 1 15.45 18.72 -8.02
N LYS A 2 15.96 18.25 -6.88
CA LYS A 2 15.51 17.01 -6.23
C LYS A 2 14.53 17.39 -5.11
N TYR A 3 13.26 17.01 -5.25
CA TYR A 3 12.27 17.20 -4.19
C TYR A 3 12.32 15.97 -3.27
N TYR A 4 12.89 16.14 -2.09
CA TYR A 4 12.76 15.17 -1.01
C TYR A 4 11.56 15.57 -0.16
N VAL A 5 10.44 14.89 -0.34
CA VAL A 5 9.33 14.96 0.63
C VAL A 5 9.68 13.99 1.76
N LYS A 6 10.35 14.51 2.78
CA LYS A 6 10.55 13.82 4.06
C LYS A 6 9.24 13.95 4.84
N ASN A 7 8.41 12.92 4.82
CA ASN A 7 7.24 12.83 5.69
C ASN A 7 7.36 11.52 6.48
N ASP A 8 7.84 11.61 7.72
CA ASP A 8 7.87 10.51 8.71
C ASP A 8 6.46 10.08 9.18
N ARG A 9 5.44 10.36 8.36
CA ARG A 9 4.02 10.01 8.52
C ARG A 9 3.50 9.49 7.17
N GLU A 10 4.14 8.45 6.62
CA GLU A 10 3.70 7.81 5.38
C GLU A 10 2.34 7.12 5.60
N LEU A 11 1.27 7.93 5.63
CA LEU A 11 -0.13 7.49 5.60
C LEU A 11 -0.56 7.12 4.18
N PHE A 12 0.29 7.40 3.19
CA PHE A 12 0.02 7.08 1.81
C PHE A 12 1.31 6.76 1.07
N SER A 13 1.22 5.84 0.10
CA SER A 13 2.30 5.50 -0.81
C SER A 13 1.74 5.31 -2.22
N GLN A 14 2.40 5.87 -3.22
CA GLN A 14 2.02 5.68 -4.61
C GLN A 14 2.93 4.65 -5.27
N LEU A 15 2.35 3.80 -6.12
CA LEU A 15 3.08 2.77 -6.86
C LEU A 15 2.60 2.75 -8.31
N ASN A 16 3.54 2.62 -9.24
CA ASN A 16 3.26 2.43 -10.66
C ASN A 16 3.39 0.93 -10.96
N LEU A 17 2.36 0.34 -11.55
CA LEU A 17 2.40 -1.03 -12.03
C LEU A 17 3.06 -1.10 -13.40
N GLU A 18 3.55 -2.29 -13.76
CA GLU A 18 4.14 -2.53 -15.09
C GLU A 18 3.15 -2.31 -16.24
N SER A 19 1.84 -2.49 -15.98
CA SER A 19 0.77 -2.15 -16.92
C SER A 19 0.65 -0.66 -17.24
N GLY A 20 1.39 0.20 -16.53
CA GLY A 20 1.27 1.66 -16.61
C GLY A 20 0.15 2.23 -15.73
N GLU A 21 -0.62 1.37 -15.04
CA GLU A 21 -1.61 1.79 -14.07
C GLU A 21 -0.93 2.31 -12.79
N LYS A 22 -1.54 3.32 -12.18
CA LYS A 22 -1.04 3.91 -10.93
C LYS A 22 -1.98 3.54 -9.79
N ILE A 23 -1.42 3.22 -8.64
CA ILE A 23 -2.16 2.95 -7.42
C ILE A 23 -1.69 3.83 -6.26
N LEU A 24 -2.59 4.06 -5.32
CA LEU A 24 -2.35 4.74 -4.07
C LEU A 24 -2.72 3.79 -2.94
N ILE A 25 -1.73 3.41 -2.17
CA ILE A 25 -1.88 2.76 -0.87
C ILE A 25 -2.21 3.88 0.11
N SER A 26 -3.33 3.77 0.79
CA SER A 26 -3.79 4.71 1.82
C SER A 26 -3.98 3.96 3.13
N ILE A 27 -3.39 4.48 4.20
CA ILE A 27 -3.50 3.96 5.55
C ILE A 27 -4.11 5.07 6.39
N THR A 28 -5.29 4.78 6.91
CA THR A 28 -5.97 5.62 7.89
C THR A 28 -5.85 4.97 9.27
N ASP A 29 -6.46 5.58 10.29
CA ASP A 29 -6.52 4.96 11.61
C ASP A 29 -7.43 3.72 11.65
N SER A 30 -8.39 3.61 10.73
CA SER A 30 -9.40 2.55 10.72
C SER A 30 -9.23 1.53 9.61
N GLU A 31 -8.76 1.94 8.43
CA GLU A 31 -8.65 1.08 7.25
C GLU A 31 -7.32 1.24 6.51
N VAL A 32 -6.94 0.16 5.83
CA VAL A 32 -5.92 0.13 4.78
C VAL A 32 -6.66 -0.04 3.46
N ALA A 33 -6.44 0.86 2.52
CA ALA A 33 -7.11 0.86 1.23
C ALA A 33 -6.10 1.01 0.09
N ILE A 34 -6.38 0.36 -1.03
CA ILE A 34 -5.65 0.53 -2.28
C ILE A 34 -6.60 1.11 -3.31
N LEU A 35 -6.21 2.26 -3.86
CA LEU A 35 -7.01 3.06 -4.78
C LEU A 35 -6.31 3.10 -6.13
N LYS A 36 -7.04 2.90 -7.23
CA LYS A 36 -6.58 3.21 -8.59
C LYS A 36 -6.49 4.73 -8.73
N LEU A 37 -5.38 5.21 -9.26
CA LEU A 37 -5.21 6.59 -9.68
C LEU A 37 -5.46 6.72 -11.19
N GLY A 38 -6.24 7.73 -11.57
CA GLY A 38 -6.51 8.11 -12.94
C GLY A 38 -5.57 9.20 -13.44
N PHE A 39 -6.02 9.91 -14.47
CA PHE A 39 -5.32 11.07 -15.01
C PHE A 39 -5.09 12.12 -13.91
N LEU A 40 -3.91 12.76 -13.91
CA LEU A 40 -3.44 13.67 -12.85
C LEU A 40 -3.30 13.07 -11.43
N SER A 41 -3.17 11.74 -11.31
CA SER A 41 -3.00 11.07 -10.01
C SER A 41 -4.20 11.23 -9.07
N ILE A 42 -5.40 11.41 -9.63
CA ILE A 42 -6.65 11.51 -8.87
C ILE A 42 -7.17 10.10 -8.56
N PRO A 43 -7.53 9.75 -7.31
CA PRO A 43 -8.16 8.46 -7.01
C PRO A 43 -9.48 8.31 -7.76
N VAL A 44 -9.60 7.27 -8.58
CA VAL A 44 -10.79 7.00 -9.41
C VAL A 44 -11.58 5.77 -8.98
N LYS A 45 -10.94 4.81 -8.31
CA LYS A 45 -11.61 3.56 -7.87
C LYS A 45 -10.92 2.96 -6.65
N LYS A 46 -11.67 2.45 -5.68
CA LYS A 46 -11.14 1.61 -4.59
C LYS A 46 -11.03 0.17 -5.12
N ILE A 47 -9.80 -0.34 -5.17
CA ILE A 47 -9.46 -1.68 -5.68
C ILE A 47 -9.61 -2.69 -4.56
N TRP A 48 -9.11 -2.34 -3.38
CA TRP A 48 -9.10 -3.22 -2.23
C TRP A 48 -9.16 -2.39 -0.94
N PHE A 49 -9.74 -2.95 0.11
CA PHE A 49 -9.74 -2.35 1.43
C PHE A 49 -9.90 -3.41 2.51
N THR A 50 -9.34 -3.13 3.68
CA THR A 50 -9.58 -3.93 4.88
C THR A 50 -9.45 -3.06 6.12
N PRO A 51 -10.12 -3.39 7.24
CA PRO A 51 -9.85 -2.76 8.51
C PRO A 51 -8.37 -2.92 8.90
N LYS A 52 -7.73 -1.85 9.38
CA LYS A 52 -6.31 -1.86 9.74
C LYS A 52 -5.96 -2.96 10.74
N LYS A 53 -6.84 -3.21 11.71
CA LYS A 53 -6.69 -4.30 12.69
C LYS A 53 -6.65 -5.68 12.00
N SER A 54 -7.53 -5.90 11.03
CA SER A 54 -7.56 -7.14 10.25
C SER A 54 -6.31 -7.31 9.42
N PHE A 55 -5.78 -6.24 8.79
CA PHE A 55 -4.53 -6.28 8.04
C PHE A 55 -3.35 -6.72 8.93
N ILE A 56 -3.19 -6.05 10.08
CA ILE A 56 -2.11 -6.31 11.03
C ILE A 56 -2.17 -7.76 11.52
N SER A 57 -3.37 -8.25 11.83
CA SER A 57 -3.58 -9.63 12.27
C SER A 57 -3.34 -10.65 11.16
N LYS A 58 -3.82 -10.39 9.93
CA LYS A 58 -3.72 -11.31 8.79
C LYS A 58 -2.27 -11.53 8.38
N PHE A 59 -1.49 -10.45 8.27
CA PHE A 59 -0.10 -10.50 7.83
C PHE A 59 0.89 -10.64 8.98
N ASN A 60 0.39 -10.98 10.18
CA ASN A 60 1.15 -11.10 11.41
C ASN A 60 2.23 -10.01 11.53
N ILE A 61 1.80 -8.75 11.40
CA ILE A 61 2.69 -7.59 11.58
C ILE A 61 2.89 -7.40 13.08
N THR A 62 3.45 -8.43 13.72
CA THR A 62 4.09 -8.37 15.01
C THR A 62 5.40 -7.64 14.79
N GLU A 63 5.44 -6.40 15.28
CA GLU A 63 6.62 -5.53 15.36
C GLU A 63 7.92 -6.35 15.41
N TYR A 64 8.65 -6.38 14.29
CA TYR A 64 10.05 -6.80 14.25
C TYR A 64 10.87 -5.66 13.62
N PRO A 65 12.11 -5.45 14.08
CA PRO A 65 12.38 -4.43 15.10
C PRO A 65 13.52 -3.51 14.65
N SER A 66 13.82 -2.53 15.50
CA SER A 66 15.05 -1.72 15.46
C SER A 66 15.04 -0.60 14.42
N PHE A 67 15.21 0.63 14.92
CA PHE A 67 15.37 1.90 14.18
C PHE A 67 14.10 2.55 13.62
N GLY A 68 13.19 2.94 14.51
CA GLY A 68 12.44 4.21 14.36
C GLY A 68 11.46 4.35 13.19
N LEU A 69 11.11 3.27 12.49
CA LEU A 69 10.13 3.32 11.39
C LEU A 69 8.70 3.23 11.94
N SER A 70 7.83 4.15 11.51
CA SER A 70 6.43 4.19 11.94
C SER A 70 5.67 2.91 11.54
N LYS A 71 4.72 2.44 12.36
CA LYS A 71 3.89 1.24 12.09
C LYS A 71 3.24 1.23 10.70
N ASN A 72 2.95 2.40 10.15
CA ASN A 72 2.35 2.55 8.82
C ASN A 72 3.34 2.21 7.70
N LYS A 73 4.64 2.46 7.90
CA LYS A 73 5.67 2.10 6.94
C LYS A 73 5.80 0.58 6.78
N SER A 74 5.74 -0.17 7.88
CA SER A 74 5.72 -1.64 7.83
C SER A 74 4.53 -2.19 7.03
N ILE A 75 3.35 -1.56 7.12
CA ILE A 75 2.17 -1.92 6.33
C ILE A 75 2.43 -1.63 4.84
N ILE A 76 2.94 -0.43 4.50
CA ILE A 76 3.27 -0.07 3.11
C ILE A 76 4.29 -1.04 2.52
N ASP A 77 5.36 -1.33 3.25
CA ASP A 77 6.43 -2.20 2.79
C ASP A 77 5.92 -3.64 2.59
N LYS A 78 5.05 -4.13 3.47
CA LYS A 78 4.41 -5.45 3.29
C LYS A 78 3.50 -5.49 2.06
N ILE A 79 2.71 -4.44 1.83
CA ILE A 79 1.87 -4.35 0.62
C ILE A 79 2.72 -4.34 -0.64
N LYS A 80 3.83 -3.58 -0.64
CA LYS A 80 4.78 -3.58 -1.76
C LYS A 80 5.40 -4.95 -1.98
N GLU A 81 5.79 -5.63 -0.90
CA GLU A 81 6.34 -6.99 -0.96
C GLU A 81 5.35 -7.97 -1.60
N ILE A 82 4.07 -7.95 -1.20
CA ILE A 82 3.03 -8.81 -1.77
C ILE A 82 2.85 -8.51 -3.27
N ILE A 83 2.72 -7.23 -3.63
CA ILE A 83 2.59 -6.81 -5.03
C ILE A 83 3.80 -7.25 -5.87
N SER A 84 5.01 -7.21 -5.30
CA SER A 84 6.23 -7.65 -5.97
C SER A 84 6.40 -9.17 -6.03
N LEU A 85 6.01 -9.91 -4.98
CA LEU A 85 6.14 -11.36 -4.92
C LEU A 85 5.13 -12.07 -5.84
N ASP A 86 3.90 -11.56 -5.92
CA ASP A 86 2.84 -12.11 -6.79
C ASP A 86 2.91 -11.61 -8.24
N ASP A 87 4.00 -10.91 -8.62
CA ASP A 87 4.20 -10.36 -9.97
C ASP A 87 2.95 -9.60 -10.48
N CYS A 88 2.34 -8.80 -9.59
CA CYS A 88 1.07 -8.14 -9.83
C CYS A 88 1.21 -7.09 -10.94
N LYS A 89 0.86 -7.46 -12.17
CA LYS A 89 0.98 -6.59 -13.36
C LYS A 89 -0.25 -5.70 -13.52
N LYS A 90 -1.42 -6.11 -13.05
CA LYS A 90 -2.70 -5.40 -13.21
C LYS A 90 -3.44 -5.28 -11.87
N LEU A 91 -4.44 -4.40 -11.81
CA LEU A 91 -5.21 -4.15 -10.58
C LEU A 91 -5.96 -5.37 -10.06
N SER A 92 -6.40 -6.28 -10.94
CA SER A 92 -7.09 -7.52 -10.56
C SER A 92 -6.20 -8.42 -9.69
N ASP A 93 -4.91 -8.42 -9.98
CA ASP A 93 -3.94 -9.33 -9.37
C ASP A 93 -3.71 -8.91 -7.91
N ILE A 94 -3.73 -7.59 -7.67
CA ILE A 94 -3.59 -7.00 -6.34
C ILE A 94 -4.70 -7.43 -5.39
N SER A 95 -5.96 -7.42 -5.83
CA SER A 95 -7.07 -7.85 -4.96
C SER A 95 -6.94 -9.33 -4.59
N VAL A 96 -6.53 -10.17 -5.54
CA VAL A 96 -6.37 -11.61 -5.31
C VAL A 96 -5.20 -11.88 -4.37
N ALA A 97 -4.05 -11.24 -4.59
CA ALA A 97 -2.86 -11.37 -3.76
C ALA A 97 -3.10 -10.95 -2.29
N LEU A 98 -3.94 -9.92 -2.08
CA LEU A 98 -4.25 -9.43 -0.73
C LEU A 98 -5.37 -10.20 -0.02
N ASP A 99 -6.23 -10.89 -0.77
CA ASP A 99 -7.29 -11.74 -0.22
C ASP A 99 -6.85 -13.18 0.04
N THR A 100 -5.81 -13.66 -0.64
CA THR A 100 -5.11 -14.93 -0.35
C THR A 100 -4.43 -14.89 1.01
#